data_AF-A0A0M3D8K1-F1
#
_entry.id   AF-A0A0M3D8K1-F1
#
_cell.length_a   1.000
_cell.length_b   1.000
_cell.length_c   1.000
_cell.angle_alpha   90.00
_cell.angle_beta   90.00
_cell.angle_gamma   90.00
#
_symmetry.space_group_name_H-M   'P 1'
#
loop_
_entity.id
_entity.type
_entity.pdbx_description
1 polymer ?
#
loop_
_entity_poly.entity_id
_entity_poly.type
_entity_poly.pdbx_seq_one_letter_code
_entity_poly.pdbx_strand_id
1 'polypeptide(L)'
;MVTLATRYSLAQPGYLALHARIRRQRGPASARACWRCGRRARVWSCIAPPGDRIRGVSGSGAPAWYSLDPDAYRPACSRCAALDDREHAEARRAVAHLTLSPIPKRRRAPAPPLTAPVPEPPALFTLDPTDPTHWEMP
;
A
#
# COMPACT_ATOMS: atom_id res chain seq x y z
N MET A 1 36.32 -3.82 25.55
CA MET A 1 35.05 -3.34 24.96
C MET A 1 34.99 -3.83 23.52
N VAL A 2 34.10 -4.77 23.20
CA VAL A 2 33.97 -5.32 21.82
C VAL A 2 32.61 -4.86 21.27
N THR A 3 32.65 -3.95 20.31
CA THR A 3 31.48 -3.46 19.56
C THR A 3 31.11 -4.49 18.49
N LEU A 4 30.15 -5.38 18.80
CA LEU A 4 29.49 -6.22 17.80
C LEU A 4 28.39 -5.40 17.12
N ALA A 5 28.80 -4.55 16.17
CA ALA A 5 27.87 -4.00 15.19
C ALA A 5 27.59 -5.08 14.14
N THR A 6 26.77 -6.07 14.48
CA THR A 6 26.27 -7.03 13.51
C THR A 6 25.36 -6.29 12.53
N ARG A 7 25.91 -5.97 11.36
CA ARG A 7 25.15 -5.53 10.19
C ARG A 7 24.31 -6.72 9.70
N TYR A 8 23.18 -6.97 10.36
CA TYR A 8 22.14 -7.78 9.75
C TYR A 8 21.60 -6.99 8.56
N SER A 9 21.89 -7.45 7.35
CA SER A 9 21.00 -7.16 6.24
C SER A 9 19.63 -7.69 6.66
N LEU A 10 18.71 -6.80 6.99
CA LEU A 10 17.35 -7.13 7.42
C LEU A 10 16.57 -7.59 6.19
N ALA A 11 16.94 -8.76 5.64
CA ALA A 11 16.14 -9.44 4.66
C ALA A 11 14.74 -9.59 5.28
N GLN A 12 13.76 -8.97 4.62
CA GLN A 12 12.39 -8.95 5.08
C GLN A 12 11.94 -10.39 5.36
N PRO A 13 11.40 -10.70 6.55
CA PRO A 13 11.12 -12.08 6.91
C PRO A 13 10.05 -12.62 5.98
N GLY A 14 10.36 -13.74 5.33
CA GLY A 14 9.40 -14.41 4.44
C GLY A 14 8.20 -15.00 5.18
N TYR A 15 7.19 -15.39 4.41
CA TYR A 15 5.95 -16.01 4.89
C TYR A 15 6.16 -17.06 5.99
N LEU A 16 7.07 -18.02 5.76
CA LEU A 16 7.34 -19.11 6.69
C LEU A 16 7.95 -18.61 8.01
N ALA A 17 8.87 -17.65 7.94
CA ALA A 17 9.51 -17.09 9.13
C ALA A 17 8.48 -16.40 10.04
N LEU A 18 7.53 -15.69 9.43
CA LEU A 18 6.45 -15.05 10.16
C LEU A 18 5.46 -16.05 10.74
N HIS A 19 5.02 -17.05 9.97
CA HIS A 19 4.15 -18.11 10.50
C HIS A 19 4.80 -18.88 11.65
N ALA A 20 6.12 -19.11 11.59
CA ALA A 20 6.88 -19.68 12.70
C ALA A 20 6.92 -18.74 13.91
N ARG A 21 7.07 -17.42 13.71
CA ARG A 21 7.00 -16.42 14.79
C ARG A 21 5.63 -16.42 15.47
N ILE A 22 4.54 -16.36 14.70
CA ILE A 22 3.17 -16.39 15.22
C ILE A 22 2.93 -17.66 16.02
N ARG A 23 3.37 -18.82 15.50
CA ARG A 23 3.23 -20.10 16.21
C ARG A 23 3.99 -20.12 17.53
N ARG A 24 5.20 -19.54 17.59
CA ARG A 24 5.97 -19.42 18.83
C ARG A 24 5.30 -18.50 19.85
N GLN A 25 4.75 -17.37 19.39
CA GLN A 25 4.14 -16.37 20.27
C GLN A 25 2.74 -16.76 20.76
N ARG A 26 1.94 -17.40 19.90
CA ARG A 26 0.49 -17.61 20.14
C ARG A 26 0.09 -19.08 20.24
N GLY A 27 1.04 -19.99 20.03
CA GLY A 27 0.78 -21.42 19.90
C GLY A 27 0.26 -21.82 18.51
N PRO A 28 -0.06 -23.11 18.33
CA PRO A 28 -0.69 -23.58 17.10
C PRO A 28 -2.09 -22.99 16.94
N ALA A 29 -2.50 -22.68 15.70
CA ALA A 29 -3.84 -22.18 15.44
C ALA A 29 -4.92 -23.15 15.96
N SER A 30 -4.66 -24.47 15.89
CA SER A 30 -5.59 -25.52 16.31
C SER A 30 -5.89 -25.59 17.80
N ALA A 31 -5.19 -24.82 18.64
CA ALA A 31 -5.53 -24.61 20.04
C ALA A 31 -6.60 -23.51 20.24
N ARG A 32 -7.05 -22.86 19.16
CA ARG A 32 -7.98 -21.73 19.21
C ARG A 32 -9.22 -22.00 18.35
N ALA A 33 -10.32 -21.34 18.73
CA ALA A 33 -11.53 -21.27 17.93
C ALA A 33 -11.30 -20.40 16.69
N CYS A 34 -11.94 -20.76 15.58
CA CYS A 34 -11.97 -19.98 14.36
C CYS A 34 -12.62 -18.64 14.64
N TRP A 35 -11.94 -17.55 14.31
CA TRP A 35 -12.41 -16.19 14.56
C TRP A 35 -13.75 -15.87 13.89
N ARG A 36 -14.05 -16.51 12.76
CA ARG A 36 -15.26 -16.24 11.95
C ARG A 36 -16.44 -17.17 12.25
N CYS A 37 -16.20 -18.43 12.64
CA CYS A 37 -17.29 -19.41 12.83
C CYS A 37 -17.18 -20.29 14.08
N GLY A 38 -16.25 -20.02 14.99
CA GLY A 38 -16.11 -20.74 16.26
C GLY A 38 -15.53 -22.16 16.18
N ARG A 39 -15.62 -22.85 15.03
CA ARG A 39 -15.03 -24.19 14.83
C ARG A 39 -13.52 -24.22 15.10
N ARG A 40 -12.96 -25.37 15.45
CA ARG A 40 -11.51 -25.52 15.66
C ARG A 40 -10.71 -24.98 14.47
N ALA A 41 -9.79 -24.05 14.72
CA ALA A 41 -8.95 -23.49 13.69
C ALA A 41 -7.90 -24.51 13.19
N ARG A 42 -7.38 -24.27 12.00
CA ARG A 42 -6.35 -25.09 11.34
C ARG A 42 -5.15 -24.26 10.92
N VAL A 43 -5.37 -22.99 10.59
CA VAL A 43 -4.36 -22.08 10.07
C VAL A 43 -4.43 -20.72 10.76
N TRP A 44 -3.34 -19.98 10.70
CA TRP A 44 -3.32 -18.54 10.98
C TRP A 44 -3.59 -17.81 9.66
N SER A 45 -4.73 -17.12 9.57
CA SER A 45 -5.13 -16.36 8.38
C SER A 45 -4.70 -14.90 8.53
N CYS A 46 -4.11 -14.33 7.47
CA CYS A 46 -3.79 -12.91 7.41
C CYS A 46 -5.07 -12.11 7.11
N ILE A 47 -5.45 -11.22 8.01
CA ILE A 47 -6.63 -10.34 7.90
C ILE A 47 -6.24 -8.88 7.63
N ALA A 48 -4.96 -8.60 7.34
CA ALA A 48 -4.50 -7.25 7.01
C ALA A 48 -5.29 -6.67 5.83
N PRO A 49 -5.51 -5.35 5.74
CA PRO A 49 -6.09 -4.75 4.54
C PRO A 49 -5.17 -4.96 3.32
N PRO A 50 -5.67 -4.90 2.08
CA PRO A 50 -4.86 -5.15 0.88
C PRO A 50 -3.59 -4.30 0.77
N GLY A 51 -3.61 -3.06 1.25
CA GLY A 51 -2.45 -2.14 1.23
C GLY A 51 -1.29 -2.55 2.15
N ASP A 52 -1.57 -3.34 3.18
CA ASP A 52 -0.58 -3.76 4.19
C ASP A 52 -0.07 -5.18 3.93
N ARG A 53 -0.52 -5.81 2.84
CA ARG A 53 -0.11 -7.15 2.44
C ARG A 53 1.05 -7.09 1.46
N ILE A 54 2.00 -7.98 1.66
CA ILE A 54 3.18 -8.17 0.83
C ILE A 54 3.03 -9.49 0.09
N ARG A 55 3.52 -9.52 -1.16
CA ARG A 55 3.59 -10.74 -1.95
C ARG A 55 4.83 -11.54 -1.56
N GLY A 56 4.66 -12.83 -1.35
CA GLY A 56 5.74 -13.76 -1.10
C GLY A 56 5.41 -15.15 -1.60
N VAL A 57 6.14 -16.13 -1.07
CA VAL A 57 5.99 -17.54 -1.42
C VAL A 57 5.61 -18.32 -0.16
N SER A 58 4.56 -19.12 -0.26
CA SER A 58 4.10 -19.99 0.83
C SER A 58 5.07 -21.17 1.05
N GLY A 59 4.82 -21.98 2.08
CA GLY A 59 5.56 -23.23 2.28
C GLY A 59 5.43 -24.26 1.16
N SER A 60 4.41 -24.13 0.29
CA SER A 60 4.20 -25.00 -0.86
C SER A 60 4.79 -24.45 -2.17
N GLY A 61 5.53 -23.34 -2.12
CA GLY A 61 6.03 -22.68 -3.34
C GLY A 61 5.00 -21.82 -4.08
N ALA A 62 3.75 -21.79 -3.62
CA ALA A 62 2.70 -20.99 -4.26
C ALA A 62 2.81 -19.52 -3.85
N PRO A 63 2.45 -18.55 -4.74
CA PRO A 63 2.39 -17.15 -4.37
C PRO A 63 1.36 -16.95 -3.25
N ALA A 64 1.75 -16.23 -2.21
CA ALA A 64 0.90 -15.94 -1.05
C ALA A 64 1.01 -14.47 -0.64
N TRP A 65 -0.08 -13.96 -0.09
CA TRP A 65 -0.14 -12.62 0.49
C TRP A 65 -0.07 -12.72 2.01
N TYR A 66 0.78 -11.91 2.63
CA TYR A 66 1.05 -11.96 4.06
C TYR A 66 1.39 -10.56 4.57
N SER A 67 1.20 -10.30 5.86
CA SER A 67 1.58 -9.01 6.47
C SER A 67 2.77 -9.22 7.38
N LEU A 68 3.64 -8.23 7.58
CA LEU A 68 4.71 -8.34 8.58
C LEU A 68 4.23 -8.17 10.02
N ASP A 69 3.05 -7.59 10.21
CA ASP A 69 2.46 -7.38 11.51
C ASP A 69 1.90 -8.71 12.04
N PRO A 70 2.42 -9.26 13.16
CA PRO A 70 1.87 -10.45 13.79
C PRO A 70 0.42 -10.26 14.25
N ASP A 71 -0.01 -9.04 14.57
CA ASP A 71 -1.37 -8.75 15.04
C ASP A 71 -2.42 -8.83 13.94
N ALA A 72 -2.01 -8.72 12.69
CA ALA A 72 -2.86 -8.93 11.52
C ALA A 72 -3.21 -10.42 11.25
N TYR A 73 -2.99 -11.32 12.20
CA TYR A 73 -3.27 -12.76 12.05
C TYR A 73 -4.31 -13.27 13.03
N ARG A 74 -5.33 -13.96 12.49
CA ARG A 74 -6.40 -14.59 13.26
C ARG A 74 -6.47 -16.11 13.03
N PRO A 75 -6.81 -16.91 14.04
CA PRO A 75 -6.96 -18.35 13.87
C PRO A 75 -8.20 -18.66 13.03
N ALA A 76 -8.07 -19.39 11.94
CA ALA A 76 -9.17 -19.72 11.04
C ALA A 76 -9.24 -21.24 10.75
N CYS A 77 -10.46 -21.76 10.57
CA CYS A 77 -10.65 -23.09 9.99
C CYS A 77 -10.42 -23.01 8.47
N SER A 78 -10.10 -24.15 7.84
CA SER A 78 -9.73 -24.18 6.41
C SER A 78 -10.82 -23.57 5.50
N ARG A 79 -12.10 -23.78 5.82
CA ARG A 79 -13.21 -23.19 5.06
C ARG A 79 -13.23 -21.65 5.17
N CYS A 80 -13.10 -21.10 6.37
CA CYS A 80 -13.12 -19.64 6.55
C CYS A 80 -11.87 -18.98 5.98
N ALA A 81 -10.71 -19.64 6.05
CA ALA A 81 -9.49 -19.16 5.40
C ALA A 81 -9.65 -19.10 3.87
N ALA A 82 -10.19 -20.15 3.24
CA ALA A 82 -10.44 -20.17 1.80
C ALA A 82 -11.47 -19.11 1.35
N LEU A 83 -12.50 -18.84 2.16
CA LEU A 83 -13.45 -17.76 1.90
C LEU A 83 -12.77 -16.39 1.95
N ASP A 84 -11.95 -16.16 2.99
CA ASP A 84 -11.17 -14.93 3.12
C ASP A 84 -10.22 -14.75 1.92
N ASP A 85 -9.47 -15.78 1.54
CA ASP A 85 -8.57 -15.73 0.38
C ASP A 85 -9.32 -15.40 -0.93
N ARG A 86 -10.54 -15.93 -1.09
CA ARG A 86 -11.41 -15.65 -2.24
C ARG A 86 -11.90 -14.21 -2.24
N GLU A 87 -12.43 -13.71 -1.13
CA GLU A 87 -12.88 -12.32 -0.97
C GLU A 87 -11.73 -11.35 -1.30
N HIS A 88 -10.52 -11.64 -0.82
CA HIS A 88 -9.34 -10.84 -1.14
C HIS A 88 -8.89 -10.97 -2.61
N ALA A 89 -9.03 -12.15 -3.23
CA ALA A 89 -8.75 -12.33 -4.65
C ALA A 89 -9.71 -11.54 -5.53
N GLU A 90 -11.00 -11.51 -5.17
CA GLU A 90 -12.01 -10.71 -5.85
C GLU A 90 -11.73 -9.22 -5.70
N ALA A 91 -11.40 -8.74 -4.48
CA ALA A 91 -11.00 -7.35 -4.26
C ALA A 91 -9.79 -6.93 -5.12
N ARG A 92 -8.78 -7.78 -5.24
CA ARG A 92 -7.62 -7.52 -6.11
C ARG A 92 -8.00 -7.44 -7.59
N ARG A 93 -8.88 -8.32 -8.07
CA ARG A 93 -9.37 -8.30 -9.45
C ARG A 93 -10.17 -7.03 -9.74
N ALA A 94 -10.99 -6.58 -8.78
CA ALA A 94 -11.74 -5.34 -8.90
C ALA A 94 -10.81 -4.12 -9.03
N VAL A 95 -9.77 -4.03 -8.19
CA VAL A 95 -8.75 -2.96 -8.29
C VAL A 95 -8.01 -3.03 -9.64
N ALA A 96 -7.59 -4.22 -10.08
CA ALA A 96 -6.91 -4.37 -11.36
C ALA A 96 -7.78 -3.89 -12.54
N HIS A 97 -9.08 -4.18 -12.52
CA HIS A 97 -10.02 -3.70 -13.53
C HIS A 97 -10.12 -2.16 -13.57
N LEU A 98 -10.13 -1.51 -12.41
CA LEU A 98 -10.12 -0.03 -12.32
C LEU A 98 -8.83 0.56 -12.89
N THR A 99 -7.67 -0.04 -12.61
CA THR A 99 -6.37 0.46 -13.12
C THR A 99 -6.19 0.30 -14.63
N LEU A 100 -6.87 -0.68 -15.23
CA LEU A 100 -6.80 -0.96 -16.67
C LEU A 100 -7.96 -0.34 -17.46
N SER A 101 -8.90 0.31 -16.80
CA SER A 101 -10.01 0.99 -17.47
C SER A 101 -9.46 2.17 -18.28
N PRO A 102 -9.75 2.27 -19.59
CA PRO A 102 -9.29 3.39 -20.41
C PRO A 102 -9.80 4.70 -19.81
N ILE A 103 -8.88 5.62 -19.52
CA ILE A 103 -9.26 6.99 -19.15
C ILE A 103 -10.04 7.56 -20.35
N PRO A 104 -11.33 7.86 -20.23
CA PRO A 104 -12.07 8.44 -21.34
C PRO A 104 -11.40 9.77 -21.69
N LYS A 105 -10.94 9.92 -22.94
CA LYS A 105 -10.46 11.21 -23.43
C LYS A 105 -11.59 12.21 -23.21
N ARG A 106 -11.37 13.22 -22.37
CA ARG A 106 -12.32 14.33 -22.24
C ARG A 106 -12.60 14.82 -23.66
N ARG A 107 -13.86 14.76 -24.10
CA ARG A 107 -14.25 15.52 -25.29
C ARG A 107 -13.89 16.95 -24.97
N ARG A 108 -12.97 17.54 -25.77
CA ARG A 108 -12.64 18.94 -25.65
C ARG A 108 -13.96 19.70 -25.76
N ALA A 109 -14.35 20.40 -24.70
CA ALA A 109 -15.49 21.30 -24.79
C ALA A 109 -15.24 22.24 -25.98
N PRO A 110 -16.29 22.59 -26.76
CA PRO A 110 -16.13 23.62 -27.78
C PRO A 110 -15.49 24.85 -27.13
N ALA A 111 -14.53 25.46 -27.83
CA ALA A 111 -13.90 26.67 -27.33
C ALA A 111 -15.01 27.69 -27.02
N PRO A 112 -14.99 28.34 -25.84
CA PRO A 112 -15.91 29.44 -25.60
C PRO A 112 -15.72 30.48 -26.72
N PRO A 113 -16.80 31.15 -27.17
CA PRO A 113 -16.68 32.21 -28.16
C PRO A 113 -15.67 33.24 -27.67
N LEU A 114 -14.82 33.71 -28.59
CA LEU A 114 -13.86 34.79 -28.34
C LEU A 114 -14.63 35.99 -27.79
N THR A 115 -14.60 36.16 -26.48
CA THR A 115 -15.13 37.35 -25.84
C THR A 115 -14.10 38.46 -26.08
N ALA A 116 -14.58 39.69 -26.25
CA ALA A 116 -13.81 40.88 -26.59
C ALA A 116 -12.46 40.97 -25.83
N PRO A 117 -11.42 41.57 -26.43
CA PRO A 117 -10.09 41.64 -25.83
C PRO A 117 -10.17 42.22 -24.42
N VAL A 118 -9.69 41.44 -23.45
CA VAL A 118 -9.47 41.90 -22.08
C VAL A 118 -8.47 43.07 -22.16
N PRO A 119 -8.74 44.23 -21.53
CA PRO A 119 -7.78 45.33 -21.53
C PRO A 119 -6.47 44.85 -20.90
N GLU A 120 -5.35 45.14 -21.57
CA GLU A 120 -4.01 44.78 -21.07
C GLU A 120 -3.84 45.29 -19.64
N PRO A 121 -3.42 44.42 -18.69
CA PRO A 121 -3.08 44.90 -17.37
C PRO A 121 -1.91 45.89 -17.48
N PRO A 122 -1.89 46.96 -16.67
CA PRO A 122 -0.78 47.89 -16.67
C PRO A 122 0.52 47.15 -16.36
N ALA A 123 1.59 47.49 -17.08
CA ALA A 123 2.91 46.90 -16.89
C ALA A 123 3.34 47.05 -15.43
N LEU A 124 3.41 45.94 -14.69
CA LEU A 124 3.77 45.93 -13.27
C LEU A 124 5.23 46.29 -13.01
N PHE A 125 6.08 46.30 -14.04
CA PHE A 125 7.49 46.62 -13.94
C PHE A 125 7.91 47.47 -15.12
N THR A 126 7.79 48.79 -14.97
CA THR A 126 8.56 49.72 -15.79
C THR A 126 9.94 49.81 -15.15
N LEU A 127 10.95 49.17 -15.76
CA LEU A 127 12.34 49.41 -15.37
C LEU A 127 12.66 50.85 -15.75
N ASP A 128 12.70 51.73 -14.76
CA ASP A 128 13.15 53.10 -14.94
C ASP A 128 14.66 53.08 -15.23
N PRO A 129 15.09 53.44 -16.46
CA PRO A 129 16.50 53.40 -16.83
C PRO A 129 17.36 54.43 -16.07
N THR A 130 16.72 55.33 -15.32
CA THR A 130 17.39 56.32 -14.46
C THR A 130 17.52 55.88 -13.01
N ASP A 131 16.99 54.72 -12.60
CA ASP A 131 17.11 54.23 -11.23
C ASP A 131 18.53 53.71 -10.96
N PRO A 132 19.37 54.44 -10.19
CA PRO A 132 20.73 54.01 -9.93
C PRO A 132 20.68 52.75 -9.07
N THR A 133 21.17 51.64 -9.62
CA THR A 133 21.29 50.36 -8.92
C THR A 133 22.41 50.47 -7.88
N HIS A 134 22.12 51.15 -6.78
CA HIS A 134 23.03 51.36 -5.67
C HIS A 134 22.99 50.13 -4.76
N TRP A 135 23.85 49.16 -5.05
CA TRP A 135 24.15 48.06 -4.14
C TRP A 135 25.41 48.41 -3.34
N GLU A 136 25.24 49.07 -2.20
CA GLU A 136 26.28 49.09 -1.16
C GLU A 136 26.28 47.72 -0.48
N MET A 137 27.40 46.99 -0.59
CA MET A 137 27.66 45.79 0.21
C MET A 137 28.57 46.14 1.39
N PRO A 138 28.26 45.66 2.61
CA PRO A 138 29.09 45.83 3.81
C PRO A 138 30.32 44.91 3.82
#